data_AF-A0A2M8QVP3-F1
#
_entry.id   AF-A0A2M8QVP3-F1
#
_cell.length_a   1.000
_cell.length_b   1.000
_cell.length_c   1.000
_cell.angle_alpha   90.00
_cell.angle_beta   90.00
_cell.angle_gamma   90.00
#
_symmetry.space_group_name_H-M   'P 1'
#
loop_
_entity.id
_entity.type
_entity.pdbx_description
1 polymer ?
#
loop_
_entity_poly.entity_id
_entity_poly.type
_entity_poly.pdbx_seq_one_letter_code
_entity_poly.pdbx_strand_id
1 'polypeptide(L)'
;MALPAFKALQTLDPDVRALLAALLLDLQRDARARAKQCWDKHKPPMAAYWAAAGVIAGHLARVLRPRSSRRATRLRMVLRQPGFADEVAVDWADASRRYCRRRDRSGLGANGFPDGAILLADIPIGRVSYNGRIWPKATWVPDMTPIYDNRPPMD
;
A
#
# COMPACT_ATOMS: atom_id res chain seq x y z
N MET A 1 0.17 -24.34 4.71
CA MET A 1 -1.27 -24.55 4.91
C MET A 1 -1.81 -25.31 3.72
N ALA A 2 -2.69 -26.30 3.92
CA ALA A 2 -3.20 -27.19 2.88
C ALA A 2 -4.72 -26.99 2.67
N LEU A 3 -5.15 -25.75 2.44
CA LEU A 3 -6.56 -25.40 2.23
C LEU A 3 -6.84 -25.27 0.72
N PRO A 4 -7.88 -25.93 0.16
CA PRO A 4 -8.20 -25.84 -1.27
C PRO A 4 -8.39 -24.42 -1.80
N ALA A 5 -8.97 -23.52 -1.00
CA ALA A 5 -9.15 -22.10 -1.37
C ALA A 5 -7.82 -21.39 -1.69
N PHE A 6 -6.70 -21.84 -1.12
CA PHE A 6 -5.38 -21.27 -1.44
C PHE A 6 -4.87 -21.70 -2.80
N LYS A 7 -5.29 -22.88 -3.30
CA LYS A 7 -4.98 -23.29 -4.68
C LYS A 7 -5.70 -22.35 -5.66
N ALA A 8 -6.92 -21.93 -5.36
CA ALA A 8 -7.63 -20.92 -6.17
C ALA A 8 -6.91 -19.55 -6.15
N LEU A 9 -6.39 -19.11 -5.00
CA LEU A 9 -5.59 -17.88 -4.95
C LEU A 9 -4.31 -17.96 -5.81
N GLN A 10 -3.76 -19.17 -6.04
CA GLN A 10 -2.61 -19.36 -6.91
C GLN A 10 -2.94 -19.27 -8.41
N THR A 11 -4.22 -19.39 -8.80
CA THR A 11 -4.65 -19.22 -10.20
C THR A 11 -4.90 -17.77 -10.57
N LEU A 12 -4.84 -16.84 -9.61
CA LEU A 12 -4.90 -15.41 -9.89
C LEU A 12 -3.70 -14.97 -10.74
N ASP A 13 -3.89 -13.87 -11.46
CA ASP A 13 -2.83 -13.23 -12.24
C ASP A 13 -1.56 -13.02 -11.39
N PRO A 14 -0.35 -13.31 -11.94
CA PRO A 14 0.91 -13.14 -11.22
C PRO A 14 1.10 -11.76 -10.56
N ASP A 15 0.65 -10.68 -11.20
CA ASP A 15 0.79 -9.33 -10.69
C ASP A 15 -0.17 -9.07 -9.53
N VAL A 16 -1.40 -9.57 -9.62
CA VAL A 16 -2.39 -9.54 -8.52
C VAL A 16 -1.88 -10.34 -7.32
N ARG A 17 -1.28 -11.51 -7.56
CA ARG A 17 -0.66 -12.31 -6.50
C ARG A 17 0.52 -11.60 -5.85
N ALA A 18 1.36 -10.94 -6.64
CA ALA A 18 2.50 -10.17 -6.14
C ALA A 18 2.03 -8.97 -5.29
N LEU A 19 1.01 -8.25 -5.76
CA LEU A 19 0.34 -7.18 -5.03
C LEU A 19 -0.17 -7.67 -3.68
N LEU A 20 -0.99 -8.73 -3.69
CA LEU A 20 -1.61 -9.28 -2.48
C LEU A 20 -0.54 -9.80 -1.50
N ALA A 21 0.48 -10.50 -2.00
CA ALA A 21 1.57 -11.02 -1.18
C ALA A 21 2.30 -9.91 -0.43
N ALA A 22 2.50 -8.77 -1.06
CA ALA A 22 3.28 -7.71 -0.45
C ALA A 22 2.45 -6.76 0.43
N LEU A 23 1.15 -6.59 0.16
CA LEU A 23 0.20 -6.06 1.15
C LEU A 23 0.18 -6.90 2.44
N LEU A 24 0.19 -8.22 2.31
CA LEU A 24 0.26 -9.13 3.46
C LEU A 24 1.59 -9.04 4.22
N LEU A 25 2.70 -8.72 3.54
CA LEU A 25 3.98 -8.46 4.20
C LEU A 25 3.97 -7.12 4.95
N ASP A 26 3.28 -6.10 4.43
CA ASP A 26 3.09 -4.84 5.15
C ASP A 26 2.22 -5.04 6.39
N LEU A 27 1.11 -5.78 6.26
CA LEU A 27 0.29 -6.19 7.41
C LEU A 27 1.11 -6.98 8.44
N GLN A 28 2.00 -7.87 8.00
CA GLN A 28 2.89 -8.59 8.92
C GLN A 28 3.82 -7.63 9.69
N ARG A 29 4.35 -6.59 9.04
CA ARG A 29 5.22 -5.61 9.70
C ARG A 29 4.44 -4.80 10.74
N ASP A 30 3.27 -4.28 10.39
CA ASP A 30 2.41 -3.54 11.32
C ASP A 30 2.00 -4.40 12.51
N ALA A 31 1.55 -5.63 12.26
CA ALA A 31 1.17 -6.58 13.30
C ALA A 31 2.34 -6.87 14.26
N ARG A 32 3.56 -7.04 13.75
CA ARG A 32 4.76 -7.20 14.59
C ARG A 32 5.07 -5.97 15.43
N ALA A 33 4.96 -4.77 14.86
CA ALA A 33 5.18 -3.52 15.59
C ALA A 33 4.15 -3.35 16.72
N ARG A 34 2.88 -3.61 16.44
CA ARG A 34 1.80 -3.59 17.43
C ARG A 34 1.99 -4.65 18.51
N ALA A 35 2.38 -5.87 18.15
CA ALA A 35 2.70 -6.92 19.12
C ALA A 35 3.80 -6.47 20.08
N LYS A 36 4.90 -5.91 19.55
CA LYS A 36 5.98 -5.34 20.37
C LYS A 36 5.46 -4.23 21.29
N GLN A 37 4.69 -3.28 20.77
CA GLN A 37 4.11 -2.21 21.58
C GLN A 37 3.22 -2.75 22.71
N CYS A 38 2.43 -3.81 22.44
CA CYS A 38 1.60 -4.44 23.46
C CYS A 38 2.45 -5.15 24.52
N TRP A 39 3.55 -5.81 24.14
CA TRP A 39 4.51 -6.36 25.10
C TRP A 39 5.11 -5.25 25.98
N ASP A 40 5.59 -4.17 25.37
CA ASP A 40 6.17 -3.03 26.09
C ASP A 40 5.16 -2.36 27.04
N LYS A 41 3.86 -2.39 26.70
CA LYS A 41 2.74 -1.87 27.52
C LYS A 41 2.14 -2.91 28.48
N HIS A 42 2.76 -4.07 28.66
CA HIS A 42 2.27 -5.14 29.53
C HIS A 42 0.84 -5.62 29.20
N LYS A 43 0.52 -5.76 27.91
CA LYS A 43 -0.76 -6.29 27.39
C LYS A 43 -0.58 -7.66 26.69
N PRO A 44 -0.30 -8.75 27.43
CA PRO A 44 0.09 -10.04 26.87
C PRO A 44 -0.92 -10.65 25.88
N PRO A 45 -2.24 -10.71 26.17
CA PRO A 45 -3.20 -11.30 25.23
C PRO A 45 -3.24 -10.57 23.89
N MET A 46 -3.19 -9.23 23.91
CA MET A 46 -3.18 -8.44 22.68
C MET A 46 -1.87 -8.59 21.91
N ALA A 47 -0.75 -8.74 22.62
CA ALA A 47 0.54 -8.98 22.00
C ALA A 47 0.57 -10.33 21.26
N ALA A 48 0.03 -11.39 21.89
CA ALA A 48 -0.12 -12.70 21.27
C ALA A 48 -1.06 -12.67 20.06
N TYR A 49 -2.19 -11.96 20.16
CA TYR A 49 -3.11 -11.75 19.04
C TYR A 49 -2.43 -11.12 17.83
N TRP A 50 -1.73 -9.98 18.03
CA TRP A 50 -1.02 -9.31 16.93
C TRP A 50 0.12 -10.16 16.37
N ALA A 51 0.83 -10.92 17.22
CA ALA A 51 1.86 -11.85 16.75
C ALA A 51 1.26 -12.95 15.85
N ALA A 52 0.15 -13.56 16.26
CA ALA A 52 -0.56 -14.57 15.47
C ALA A 52 -1.04 -14.01 14.12
N ALA A 53 -1.62 -12.81 14.12
CA ALA A 53 -2.02 -12.12 12.89
C ALA A 53 -0.83 -11.94 11.93
N GLY A 54 0.32 -11.50 12.45
CA GLY A 54 1.55 -11.34 11.66
C GLY A 54 2.11 -12.67 11.10
N VAL A 55 1.95 -13.78 11.83
CA VAL A 55 2.33 -15.12 11.36
C VAL A 55 1.41 -15.57 10.22
N ILE A 56 0.09 -15.46 10.41
CA ILE A 56 -0.89 -15.82 9.37
C ILE A 56 -0.64 -15.01 8.11
N ALA A 57 -0.53 -13.68 8.21
CA ALA A 57 -0.25 -12.82 7.06
C ALA A 57 1.05 -13.24 6.32
N GLY A 58 2.11 -13.58 7.05
CA GLY A 58 3.35 -14.09 6.46
C GLY A 58 3.20 -15.44 5.76
N HIS A 59 2.38 -16.34 6.31
CA HIS A 59 2.06 -17.61 5.66
C HIS A 59 1.27 -17.40 4.37
N LEU A 60 0.27 -16.53 4.38
CA LEU A 60 -0.49 -16.16 3.18
C LEU A 60 0.45 -15.61 2.09
N ALA A 61 1.30 -14.64 2.45
CA ALA A 61 2.24 -14.01 1.52
C ALA A 61 3.20 -15.03 0.88
N ARG A 62 3.70 -15.99 1.66
CA ARG A 62 4.60 -17.04 1.16
C ARG A 62 3.92 -17.97 0.16
N VAL A 63 2.63 -18.28 0.34
CA VAL A 63 1.88 -19.14 -0.59
C VAL A 63 1.59 -18.41 -1.91
N LEU A 64 1.42 -17.09 -1.86
CA LEU A 64 1.11 -16.26 -3.04
C LEU A 64 2.35 -15.94 -3.88
N ARG A 65 3.54 -15.82 -3.28
CA ARG A 65 4.79 -15.52 -3.99
C ARG A 65 5.09 -16.56 -5.09
N PRO A 66 5.36 -16.14 -6.34
CA PRO A 66 5.81 -17.05 -7.40
C PRO A 66 7.11 -17.76 -7.03
N ARG A 67 7.26 -19.04 -7.40
CA ARG A 67 8.50 -19.82 -7.18
C ARG A 67 9.69 -19.32 -8.02
N SER A 68 9.43 -18.62 -9.14
CA SER A 68 10.47 -18.10 -10.04
C SER A 68 10.85 -16.63 -9.79
N SER A 69 10.13 -15.88 -8.95
CA SER A 69 10.45 -14.48 -8.66
C SER A 69 11.45 -14.34 -7.52
N ARG A 70 12.63 -14.96 -7.69
CA ARG A 70 13.82 -14.64 -6.85
C ARG A 70 14.23 -13.17 -7.00
N ARG A 71 13.75 -12.51 -8.05
CA ARG A 71 13.69 -11.04 -8.17
C ARG A 71 12.55 -10.54 -7.31
N ALA A 72 12.78 -10.50 -6.00
CA ALA A 72 11.84 -9.94 -5.04
C ALA A 72 11.54 -8.48 -5.41
N THR A 73 10.45 -8.27 -6.13
CA THR A 73 9.82 -6.96 -6.29
C THR A 73 9.37 -6.56 -4.89
N ARG A 74 10.20 -5.78 -4.17
CA ARG A 74 9.63 -4.80 -3.22
C ARG A 74 8.49 -4.16 -4.00
N LEU A 75 7.25 -4.13 -3.50
CA LEU A 75 6.19 -3.38 -4.18
C LEU A 75 6.74 -2.00 -4.44
N ARG A 76 7.08 -1.75 -5.71
CA ARG A 76 7.56 -0.45 -6.11
C ARG A 76 6.29 0.35 -6.20
N MET A 77 6.07 1.17 -5.18
CA MET A 77 5.05 2.20 -5.26
C MET A 77 5.56 3.21 -6.28
N VAL A 78 4.88 3.31 -7.41
CA VAL A 78 5.26 4.23 -8.48
C VAL A 78 4.21 5.32 -8.55
N LEU A 79 4.66 6.57 -8.45
CA LEU A 79 3.87 7.75 -8.78
C LEU A 79 4.00 8.02 -10.28
N ARG A 80 2.91 7.75 -11.01
CA ARG A 80 2.78 8.08 -12.44
C ARG A 80 1.92 9.31 -12.59
N GLN A 81 2.33 10.24 -13.45
CA GLN A 81 1.59 11.47 -13.69
C GLN A 81 1.84 11.95 -15.13
N PRO A 82 0.79 12.27 -15.90
CA PRO A 82 0.95 12.82 -17.24
C PRO A 82 1.84 14.06 -17.25
N GLY A 83 2.81 14.11 -18.17
CA GLY A 83 3.77 15.23 -18.28
C GLY A 83 4.95 15.18 -17.31
N PHE A 84 5.05 14.16 -16.46
CA PHE A 84 6.17 13.97 -15.53
C PHE A 84 6.76 12.57 -15.65
N ALA A 85 8.06 12.43 -15.36
CA ALA A 85 8.70 11.12 -15.28
C ALA A 85 8.11 10.28 -14.14
N ASP A 86 8.06 8.96 -14.27
CA ASP A 86 7.64 8.08 -13.19
C ASP A 86 8.61 8.16 -12.00
N GLU A 87 8.10 8.29 -10.78
CA GLU A 87 8.92 8.30 -9.55
C GLU A 87 8.59 7.11 -8.65
N VAL A 88 9.63 6.49 -8.08
CA VAL A 88 9.47 5.43 -7.08
C VAL A 88 9.34 6.07 -5.69
N ALA A 89 8.22 5.81 -5.04
CA ALA A 89 7.95 6.14 -3.64
C ALA A 89 8.26 4.94 -2.74
N VAL A 90 8.73 5.22 -1.52
CA VAL A 90 9.01 4.17 -0.52
C VAL A 90 7.80 3.83 0.36
N ASP A 91 6.86 4.76 0.48
CA ASP A 91 5.59 4.63 1.21
C ASP A 91 4.55 5.67 0.71
N TRP A 92 3.34 5.63 1.25
CA TRP A 92 2.25 6.56 0.88
C TRP A 92 2.58 8.02 1.16
N ALA A 93 3.27 8.30 2.27
CA ALA A 93 3.63 9.65 2.65
C ALA A 93 4.69 10.22 1.67
N ASP A 94 5.64 9.40 1.25
CA ASP A 94 6.63 9.75 0.24
C ASP A 94 6.00 9.97 -1.13
N ALA A 95 5.03 9.14 -1.52
CA ALA A 95 4.27 9.34 -2.74
C ALA A 95 3.52 10.68 -2.74
N SER A 96 2.82 10.99 -1.64
CA SER A 96 2.14 12.28 -1.45
C SER A 96 3.12 13.45 -1.51
N ARG A 97 4.23 13.39 -0.77
CA ARG A 97 5.27 14.43 -0.76
C ARG A 97 5.87 14.67 -2.15
N ARG A 98 6.14 13.62 -2.93
CA ARG A 98 6.66 13.74 -4.30
C ARG A 98 5.66 14.41 -5.23
N TYR A 99 4.38 14.04 -5.15
CA TYR A 99 3.32 14.71 -5.91
C TYR A 99 3.19 16.19 -5.55
N CYS A 100 3.10 16.52 -4.25
CA CYS A 100 3.04 17.91 -3.78
C CYS A 100 4.26 18.72 -4.24
N ARG A 101 5.46 18.13 -4.20
CA ARG A 101 6.69 18.78 -4.70
C ARG A 101 6.59 19.16 -6.18
N ARG A 102 6.00 18.28 -7.02
CA ARG A 102 5.79 18.58 -8.45
C ARG A 102 4.78 19.72 -8.62
N ARG A 103 3.67 19.66 -7.89
CA ARG A 103 2.63 20.70 -7.89
C ARG A 103 3.22 22.05 -7.54
N ASP A 104 3.91 22.13 -6.41
CA ASP A 104 4.46 23.37 -5.86
C ASP A 104 5.51 23.97 -6.78
N ARG A 105 6.31 23.14 -7.47
CA ARG A 105 7.29 23.59 -8.48
C ARG A 105 6.65 24.05 -9.79
N SER A 106 5.49 23.51 -10.16
CA SER A 106 4.83 23.84 -11.42
C SER A 106 4.16 25.22 -11.42
N GLY A 107 3.75 25.70 -10.24
CA GLY A 107 2.94 26.93 -10.11
C GLY A 107 1.52 26.83 -10.68
N LEU A 108 1.10 25.65 -11.15
CA LEU A 108 -0.22 25.43 -11.74
C LEU A 108 -1.29 25.23 -10.66
N GLY A 109 -2.45 25.87 -10.86
CA GLY A 109 -3.62 25.67 -10.02
C GLY A 109 -4.32 24.32 -10.27
N ALA A 110 -5.35 24.02 -9.47
CA ALA A 110 -6.07 22.73 -9.49
C ALA A 110 -6.63 22.32 -10.87
N ASN A 111 -6.99 23.29 -11.71
CA ASN A 111 -7.52 23.02 -13.05
C ASN A 111 -6.44 22.71 -14.09
N GLY A 112 -5.17 23.08 -13.83
CA GLY A 112 -4.06 22.93 -14.77
C GLY A 112 -3.06 21.85 -14.39
N PHE A 113 -3.04 21.42 -13.12
CA PHE A 113 -2.12 20.40 -12.65
C PHE A 113 -2.76 19.00 -12.71
N PRO A 114 -2.21 18.04 -13.46
CA PRO A 114 -2.84 16.74 -13.63
C PRO A 114 -2.81 15.93 -12.33
N ASP A 115 -3.85 15.13 -12.11
CA ASP A 115 -3.88 14.15 -11.01
C ASP A 115 -2.77 13.09 -11.18
N GLY A 116 -2.29 12.57 -10.06
CA GLY A 116 -1.32 11.47 -10.02
C GLY A 116 -2.03 10.11 -9.91
N ALA A 117 -1.37 9.06 -10.34
CA ALA A 117 -1.77 7.68 -10.10
C ALA A 117 -0.68 6.96 -9.30
N ILE A 118 -1.10 6.22 -8.27
CA ILE A 118 -0.23 5.29 -7.55
C ILE A 118 -0.38 3.91 -8.17
N LEU A 119 0.74 3.35 -8.61
CA LEU A 119 0.82 1.99 -9.12
C LEU A 119 1.57 1.13 -8.10
N LEU A 120 1.08 -0.09 -7.89
CA LEU A 120 1.77 -1.13 -7.15
C LEU A 120 1.90 -2.35 -8.07
N ALA A 121 3.14 -2.74 -8.39
CA ALA A 121 3.40 -3.78 -9.40
C ALA A 121 2.66 -3.48 -10.72
N ASP A 122 2.77 -2.23 -11.20
CA ASP A 122 2.12 -1.70 -12.39
C ASP A 122 0.57 -1.68 -12.38
N ILE A 123 -0.06 -2.18 -11.30
CA ILE A 123 -1.50 -2.11 -11.10
C ILE A 123 -1.83 -0.75 -10.46
N PRO A 124 -2.66 0.08 -11.12
CA PRO A 124 -3.06 1.36 -10.55
C PRO A 124 -4.10 1.16 -9.45
N ILE A 125 -3.75 1.56 -8.23
CA ILE A 125 -4.54 1.30 -7.01
C ILE A 125 -5.11 2.57 -6.38
N GLY A 126 -4.54 3.73 -6.67
CA GLY A 126 -4.98 5.00 -6.10
C GLY A 126 -4.76 6.18 -7.03
N ARG A 127 -5.56 7.24 -6.80
CA ARG A 127 -5.42 8.55 -7.43
C ARG A 127 -4.94 9.56 -6.40
N VAL A 128 -3.92 10.33 -6.72
CA VAL A 128 -3.48 11.46 -5.90
C VAL A 128 -4.23 12.69 -6.35
N SER A 129 -5.08 13.24 -5.48
CA SER A 129 -5.77 14.51 -5.75
C SER A 129 -4.85 15.70 -5.57
N TYR A 130 -5.19 16.84 -6.16
CA TYR A 130 -4.41 18.09 -6.10
C TYR A 130 -3.86 18.49 -4.71
N ASN A 131 -4.59 18.24 -3.63
CA ASN A 131 -4.15 18.53 -2.26
C ASN A 131 -3.13 17.51 -1.68
N GLY A 132 -2.78 16.47 -2.43
CA GLY A 132 -1.83 15.42 -2.04
C GLY A 132 -2.46 14.23 -1.31
N ARG A 133 -3.79 14.16 -1.17
CA ARG A 133 -4.48 12.98 -0.65
C ARG A 133 -4.49 11.86 -1.68
N ILE A 134 -4.39 10.62 -1.20
CA ILE A 134 -4.41 9.43 -2.05
C ILE A 134 -5.75 8.74 -1.86
N TRP A 135 -6.58 8.76 -2.89
CA TRP A 135 -7.91 8.16 -2.93
C TRP A 135 -7.85 6.78 -3.60
N PRO A 136 -8.72 5.82 -3.22
CA PRO A 136 -8.85 4.58 -3.95
C PRO A 136 -9.16 4.82 -5.43
N LYS A 137 -8.59 4.02 -6.33
CA LYS A 137 -8.96 4.01 -7.75
C LYS A 137 -10.25 3.22 -7.98
N ALA A 138 -11.27 3.51 -7.20
CA ALA A 138 -12.62 2.98 -7.34
C ALA A 138 -13.59 4.11 -7.69
N THR A 139 -14.80 3.76 -8.11
CA THR A 139 -15.88 4.73 -8.28
C THR A 139 -16.12 5.47 -6.97
N TRP A 140 -16.25 6.80 -7.05
CA TRP A 140 -16.48 7.62 -5.88
C TRP A 140 -17.82 7.27 -5.21
N VAL A 141 -17.82 7.24 -3.88
CA VAL A 141 -19.01 7.07 -3.04
C VAL A 141 -18.96 8.08 -1.87
N PRO A 142 -20.11 8.51 -1.32
CA PRO A 142 -20.17 9.59 -0.31
C PRO A 142 -19.28 9.38 0.92
N ASP A 143 -19.18 8.15 1.42
CA ASP A 143 -18.40 7.81 2.63
C ASP A 143 -16.99 7.28 2.31
N MET A 144 -16.52 7.48 1.07
CA MET A 144 -15.18 7.07 0.71
C MET A 144 -14.15 7.84 1.53
N THR A 145 -13.21 7.13 2.12
CA THR A 145 -12.05 7.72 2.80
C THR A 145 -10.80 7.59 1.94
N PRO A 146 -9.85 8.53 2.04
CA PRO A 146 -8.58 8.38 1.36
C PRO A 146 -7.79 7.21 1.95
N ILE A 147 -7.04 6.50 1.11
CA ILE A 147 -6.01 5.53 1.53
C ILE A 147 -4.97 6.23 2.41
N TYR A 148 -4.64 7.48 2.06
CA TYR A 148 -3.73 8.31 2.81
C TYR A 148 -4.20 9.77 2.80
N ASP A 149 -4.42 10.33 3.99
CA ASP A 149 -4.60 11.76 4.19
C ASP A 149 -3.27 12.37 4.68
N ASN A 150 -2.78 13.38 3.97
CA ASN A 150 -1.52 14.06 4.26
C ASN A 150 -1.70 15.28 5.17
N ARG A 151 -2.93 15.55 5.64
CA ARG A 151 -3.20 16.57 6.64
C ARG A 151 -2.72 16.10 8.02
N PRO A 152 -2.21 17.03 8.86
CA PRO A 152 -1.98 16.71 10.27
C PRO A 152 -3.31 16.26 10.90
N PRO A 153 -3.26 15.38 11.94
CA PRO A 153 -4.43 15.12 12.76
C PRO A 153 -5.00 16.45 13.24
N MET A 154 -6.32 16.63 13.16
CA MET A 154 -6.98 17.71 13.90
C MET A 154 -6.80 17.37 15.39
N ASP A 155 -6.20 18.28 16.16
CA ASP A 155 -6.15 18.21 17.63
C ASP A 155 -7.56 18.27 18.24
#